data_AF-A0A5C9B7X3-F1
#
_entry.id   AF-A0A5C9B7X3-F1
#
_cell.length_a   1.000
_cell.length_b   1.000
_cell.length_c   1.000
_cell.angle_alpha   90.00
_cell.angle_beta   90.00
_cell.angle_gamma   90.00
#
_symmetry.space_group_name_H-M   'P 1'
#
loop_
_entity.id
_entity.type
_entity.pdbx_description
1 polymer ?
#
loop_
_entity_poly.entity_id
_entity_poly.type
_entity_poly.pdbx_seq_one_letter_code
_entity_poly.pdbx_strand_id
1 'polypeptide(L)'
;MTSPGTASLWLNHILPFTLLVTLLGVATVLGDYLLHRLDMVWVGRYLGIPGTLLIIGSLTYSLRKRKVIASGNVKSWLSMHELGTWLGSWMVLLHAGVHFNAILPWLATIAMGVNVISGMVGKMLLKRSREHVQARREQYQLRGLPKAEVEQTVFWESVTFDAMAKWRKVHIPIFIAFAVLALGHIVSIFLFWGWR
;
A
#
# COMPACT_ATOMS: atom_id res chain seq x y z
N MET A 1 11.78 34.44 -11.84
CA MET A 1 11.34 33.13 -12.34
C MET A 1 11.49 32.11 -11.20
N THR A 2 10.45 31.93 -10.40
CA THR A 2 10.41 30.95 -9.30
C THR A 2 10.04 29.59 -9.89
N SER A 3 10.85 28.56 -9.63
CA SER A 3 10.63 27.19 -10.12
C SER A 3 9.21 26.69 -9.74
N PRO A 4 8.33 26.37 -10.71
CA PRO A 4 6.97 25.88 -10.42
C PRO A 4 6.93 24.44 -9.86
N GLY A 5 8.09 23.80 -9.62
CA GLY A 5 8.18 22.35 -9.55
C GLY A 5 8.07 21.72 -8.17
N THR A 6 8.48 22.38 -7.08
CA THR A 6 8.65 21.69 -5.78
C THR A 6 7.46 21.87 -4.85
N ALA A 7 6.93 23.09 -4.72
CA ALA A 7 5.81 23.38 -3.83
C ALA A 7 4.53 22.61 -4.23
N SER A 8 4.25 22.49 -5.54
CA SER A 8 3.10 21.74 -6.05
C SER A 8 3.24 20.22 -5.87
N LEU A 9 4.46 19.67 -5.98
CA LEU A 9 4.73 18.25 -5.71
C LEU A 9 4.55 17.91 -4.22
N TRP A 10 5.09 18.74 -3.33
CA TRP A 10 4.93 18.57 -1.89
C TRP A 10 3.47 18.61 -1.46
N LEU A 11 2.71 19.62 -1.93
CA LEU A 11 1.32 19.80 -1.53
C LEU A 11 0.38 18.74 -2.14
N ASN A 12 0.57 18.37 -3.41
CA ASN A 12 -0.37 17.49 -4.11
C ASN A 12 -0.08 15.99 -3.94
N HIS A 13 1.13 15.62 -3.49
CA HIS A 13 1.53 14.22 -3.42
C HIS A 13 2.06 13.80 -2.06
N ILE A 14 2.95 14.59 -1.45
CA ILE A 14 3.60 14.19 -0.19
C ILE A 14 2.69 14.48 1.00
N LEU A 15 2.10 15.68 1.07
CA LEU A 15 1.22 16.10 2.15
C LEU A 15 0.00 15.17 2.37
N PRO A 16 -0.81 14.80 1.35
CA PRO A 16 -1.93 13.89 1.56
C PRO A 16 -1.45 12.49 2.00
N PHE A 17 -0.27 12.07 1.56
CA PHE A 17 0.32 10.79 1.97
C PHE A 17 0.77 10.80 3.44
N THR A 18 1.56 11.81 3.84
CA THR A 18 2.03 11.94 5.22
C THR A 18 0.86 12.13 6.17
N LEU A 19 -0.16 12.88 5.75
CA LEU A 19 -1.41 13.03 6.50
C LEU A 19 -2.10 11.67 6.68
N LEU A 20 -2.24 10.86 5.64
CA LEU A 20 -2.94 9.58 5.74
C LEU A 20 -2.19 8.59 6.65
N VAL A 21 -0.87 8.50 6.55
CA VAL A 21 -0.04 7.66 7.45
C VAL A 21 -0.10 8.18 8.88
N THR A 22 -0.04 9.50 9.07
CA THR A 22 -0.14 10.11 10.41
C THR A 22 -1.52 9.85 11.00
N LEU A 23 -2.58 9.99 10.21
CA LEU A 23 -3.95 9.72 10.64
C LEU A 23 -4.14 8.25 10.97
N LEU A 24 -3.55 7.32 10.22
CA LEU A 24 -3.52 5.91 10.58
C LEU A 24 -2.84 5.69 11.93
N GLY A 25 -1.67 6.29 12.15
CA GLY A 25 -0.94 6.19 13.43
C GLY A 25 -1.74 6.76 14.60
N VAL A 26 -2.32 7.95 14.44
CA VAL A 26 -3.18 8.60 15.44
C VAL A 26 -4.43 7.75 15.71
N ALA A 27 -5.10 7.24 14.67
CA ALA A 27 -6.26 6.38 14.81
C ALA A 27 -5.93 5.06 15.52
N THR A 28 -4.75 4.49 15.28
CA THR A 28 -4.25 3.32 16.03
C THR A 28 -4.08 3.65 17.50
N VAL A 29 -3.36 4.73 17.84
CA VAL A 29 -3.10 5.11 19.24
C VAL A 29 -4.40 5.43 19.97
N LEU A 30 -5.30 6.19 19.34
CA LEU A 30 -6.61 6.50 19.90
C LEU A 30 -7.49 5.25 20.06
N GLY A 31 -7.50 4.38 19.05
CA GLY A 31 -8.26 3.14 19.10
C GLY A 31 -7.76 2.21 20.22
N ASP A 32 -6.45 2.03 20.34
CA ASP A 32 -5.84 1.27 21.42
C ASP A 32 -6.17 1.86 22.80
N TYR A 33 -6.03 3.18 22.96
CA TYR A 33 -6.41 3.88 24.19
C TYR A 33 -7.89 3.66 24.54
N LEU A 34 -8.80 3.76 23.57
CA LEU A 34 -10.23 3.51 23.79
C LEU A 34 -10.52 2.05 24.18
N LEU A 35 -9.86 1.08 23.53
CA LEU A 35 -10.01 -0.33 23.87
C LEU A 35 -9.57 -0.60 25.32
N HIS A 36 -8.47 -0.01 25.78
CA HIS A 36 -8.03 -0.10 27.17
C HIS A 36 -8.99 0.60 28.14
N ARG A 37 -9.48 1.80 27.78
CA ARG A 37 -10.39 2.56 28.65
C ARG A 37 -11.76 1.92 28.83
N LEU A 38 -12.21 1.14 27.85
CA LEU A 38 -13.50 0.46 27.85
C LEU A 38 -13.39 -1.02 28.27
N ASP A 39 -12.20 -1.48 28.70
CA ASP A 39 -11.93 -2.88 29.04
C ASP A 39 -12.24 -3.88 27.90
N MET A 40 -12.09 -3.42 26.65
CA MET A 40 -12.37 -4.17 25.42
C MET A 40 -11.09 -4.65 24.71
N VAL A 41 -9.97 -4.80 25.43
CA VAL A 41 -8.67 -5.21 24.88
C VAL A 41 -8.75 -6.57 24.17
N TRP A 42 -9.69 -7.43 24.58
CA TRP A 42 -9.98 -8.70 23.91
C TRP A 42 -10.37 -8.51 22.43
N VAL A 43 -11.07 -7.42 22.08
CA VAL A 43 -11.40 -7.09 20.69
C VAL A 43 -10.12 -6.87 19.90
N GLY A 44 -9.19 -6.07 20.45
CA GLY A 44 -7.85 -5.84 19.87
C GLY A 44 -7.10 -7.14 19.58
N ARG A 45 -7.13 -8.09 20.53
CA ARG A 45 -6.54 -9.43 20.34
C ARG A 45 -7.11 -10.13 19.09
N TYR A 46 -8.42 -10.10 18.88
CA TYR A 46 -9.04 -10.77 17.72
C TYR A 46 -8.92 -10.00 16.41
N LEU A 47 -8.74 -8.67 16.42
CA LEU A 47 -8.65 -7.85 15.20
C LEU A 47 -7.50 -8.27 14.26
N GLY A 48 -6.46 -8.91 14.79
CA GLY A 48 -5.35 -9.45 13.99
C GLY A 48 -5.81 -10.46 12.93
N ILE A 49 -6.82 -11.29 13.23
CA ILE A 49 -7.34 -12.32 12.32
C ILE A 49 -8.04 -11.68 11.10
N PRO A 50 -9.14 -10.90 11.26
CA PRO A 50 -9.80 -10.27 10.12
C PRO A 50 -8.88 -9.26 9.42
N GLY A 51 -7.98 -8.58 10.13
CA GLY A 51 -6.98 -7.70 9.52
C GLY A 51 -6.03 -8.45 8.57
N THR A 52 -5.51 -9.61 9.00
CA THR A 52 -4.68 -10.48 8.17
C THR A 52 -5.46 -11.01 6.97
N LEU A 53 -6.71 -11.46 7.16
CA LEU A 53 -7.56 -11.94 6.07
C LEU A 53 -7.82 -10.86 5.02
N LEU A 54 -8.05 -9.61 5.43
CA LEU A 54 -8.19 -8.48 4.51
C LEU A 54 -6.91 -8.21 3.71
N ILE A 55 -5.74 -8.26 4.37
CA ILE A 55 -4.44 -8.11 3.69
C ILE A 55 -4.23 -9.24 2.68
N ILE A 56 -4.51 -10.50 3.03
CA ILE A 56 -4.39 -11.64 2.12
C ILE A 56 -5.36 -11.49 0.94
N GLY A 57 -6.64 -11.21 1.21
CA GLY A 57 -7.66 -11.00 0.20
C GLY A 57 -7.31 -9.85 -0.77
N SER A 58 -6.66 -8.80 -0.28
CA SER A 58 -6.16 -7.69 -1.09
C SER A 58 -5.16 -8.12 -2.18
N LEU A 59 -4.45 -9.25 -2.00
CA LEU A 59 -3.47 -9.77 -2.96
C LEU A 59 -4.12 -10.28 -4.25
N THR A 60 -5.44 -10.40 -4.30
CA THR A 60 -6.20 -10.73 -5.52
C THR A 60 -5.93 -9.73 -6.64
N TYR A 61 -5.66 -8.46 -6.31
CA TYR A 61 -5.18 -7.48 -7.29
C TYR A 61 -3.87 -7.89 -7.96
N SER A 62 -2.91 -8.41 -7.19
CA SER A 62 -1.63 -8.89 -7.72
C SER A 62 -1.82 -10.07 -8.67
N LEU A 63 -2.76 -10.98 -8.37
CA LEU A 63 -3.14 -12.09 -9.24
C LEU A 63 -3.78 -11.59 -10.54
N ARG A 64 -4.72 -10.64 -10.44
CA ARG A 64 -5.36 -10.01 -11.59
C ARG A 64 -4.35 -9.30 -12.49
N LYS A 65 -3.42 -8.55 -11.90
CA LYS A 65 -2.37 -7.81 -12.60
C LYS A 65 -1.43 -8.73 -13.39
N ARG A 66 -1.17 -9.94 -12.86
CA ARG A 66 -0.40 -10.99 -13.52
C ARG A 66 -1.21 -11.84 -14.51
N LYS A 67 -2.48 -11.48 -14.75
CA LYS A 67 -3.43 -12.19 -15.63
C LYS A 67 -3.73 -13.64 -15.20
N VAL A 68 -3.47 -13.98 -13.93
CA VAL A 68 -3.88 -15.28 -13.36
C VAL A 68 -5.39 -15.34 -13.22
N ILE A 69 -6.01 -14.21 -12.87
CA ILE A 69 -7.46 -14.02 -12.88
C ILE A 69 -7.82 -13.15 -14.09
N ALA A 70 -8.83 -13.57 -14.86
CA ALA A 70 -9.29 -12.84 -16.05
C ALA A 70 -10.46 -11.89 -15.77
N SER A 71 -11.24 -12.14 -14.72
CA SER A 71 -12.47 -11.41 -14.40
C SER A 71 -12.23 -10.04 -13.74
N GLY A 72 -13.14 -9.11 -13.99
CA GLY A 72 -13.16 -7.77 -13.38
C GLY A 72 -12.13 -6.79 -13.97
N ASN A 73 -12.41 -5.50 -13.74
CA ASN A 73 -11.54 -4.40 -14.15
C ASN A 73 -10.39 -4.21 -13.15
N VAL A 74 -9.17 -4.05 -13.67
CA VAL A 74 -7.94 -3.78 -12.91
C VAL A 74 -8.08 -2.58 -11.96
N LYS A 75 -8.84 -1.53 -12.34
CA LYS A 75 -9.08 -0.36 -11.49
C LYS A 75 -9.86 -0.72 -10.22
N SER A 76 -10.89 -1.56 -10.34
CA SER A 76 -11.69 -2.00 -9.19
C SER A 76 -10.86 -2.86 -8.24
N TRP A 77 -10.13 -3.83 -8.79
CA TRP A 77 -9.20 -4.66 -8.02
C TRP A 77 -8.13 -3.84 -7.29
N LEU A 78 -7.59 -2.80 -7.93
CA LEU A 78 -6.66 -1.88 -7.28
C LEU A 78 -7.32 -1.13 -6.12
N SER A 79 -8.55 -0.64 -6.29
CA SER A 79 -9.30 0.02 -5.21
C SER A 79 -9.58 -0.91 -4.04
N MET A 80 -9.97 -2.17 -4.31
CA MET A 80 -10.14 -3.18 -3.27
C MET A 80 -8.84 -3.50 -2.56
N HIS A 81 -7.72 -3.55 -3.31
CA HIS A 81 -6.41 -3.76 -2.72
C HIS A 81 -6.04 -2.62 -1.77
N GLU A 82 -6.21 -1.37 -2.20
CA GLU A 82 -5.95 -0.19 -1.38
C GLU A 82 -6.84 -0.19 -0.12
N LEU A 83 -8.16 -0.37 -0.27
CA LEU A 83 -9.07 -0.40 0.87
C LEU A 83 -8.76 -1.55 1.83
N GLY A 84 -8.55 -2.76 1.30
CA GLY A 84 -8.26 -3.95 2.09
C GLY A 84 -6.92 -3.86 2.83
N THR A 85 -5.89 -3.31 2.20
CA THR A 85 -4.59 -3.09 2.86
C THR A 85 -4.64 -2.00 3.91
N TRP A 86 -5.35 -0.88 3.68
CA TRP A 86 -5.51 0.17 4.69
C TRP A 86 -6.31 -0.32 5.89
N LEU A 87 -7.50 -0.87 5.65
CA LEU A 87 -8.37 -1.36 6.73
C LEU A 87 -7.71 -2.54 7.46
N GLY A 88 -7.12 -3.48 6.71
CA GLY A 88 -6.41 -4.62 7.28
C GLY A 88 -5.20 -4.20 8.12
N SER A 89 -4.38 -3.26 7.63
CA SER A 89 -3.23 -2.74 8.39
C SER A 89 -3.67 -2.02 9.67
N TRP A 90 -4.76 -1.24 9.62
CA TRP A 90 -5.29 -0.58 10.82
C TRP A 90 -5.73 -1.60 11.88
N MET A 91 -6.46 -2.65 11.47
CA MET A 91 -6.90 -3.72 12.36
C MET A 91 -5.72 -4.50 12.97
N VAL A 92 -4.68 -4.78 12.18
CA VAL A 92 -3.44 -5.42 12.66
C VAL A 92 -2.66 -4.48 13.61
N LEU A 93 -2.63 -3.18 13.34
CA LEU A 93 -1.98 -2.21 14.22
C LEU A 93 -2.70 -2.09 15.58
N LEU A 94 -4.03 -2.13 15.60
CA LEU A 94 -4.81 -2.21 16.85
C LEU A 94 -4.53 -3.50 17.63
N HIS A 95 -4.31 -4.61 16.92
CA HIS A 95 -3.87 -5.87 17.53
C HIS A 95 -2.46 -5.78 18.13
N ALA A 96 -1.55 -5.02 17.52
CA ALA A 96 -0.17 -4.89 17.98
C ALA A 96 -0.05 -4.27 19.38
N GLY A 97 -1.00 -3.41 19.78
CA GLY A 97 -1.09 -2.83 21.13
C GLY A 97 -1.22 -3.86 22.27
N VAL A 98 -1.51 -5.12 21.94
CA VAL A 98 -1.65 -6.20 22.93
C VAL A 98 -0.34 -7.00 23.14
N HIS A 99 0.65 -6.86 22.26
CA HIS A 99 1.81 -7.78 22.17
C HIS A 99 3.18 -7.13 22.41
N PHE A 100 3.28 -6.22 23.38
CA PHE A 100 4.49 -5.40 23.63
C PHE A 100 5.76 -6.17 24.09
N ASN A 101 5.65 -7.43 24.52
CA ASN A 101 6.74 -8.16 25.19
C ASN A 101 7.59 -9.08 24.29
N ALA A 102 7.41 -9.07 22.97
CA ALA A 102 8.16 -9.95 22.06
C ALA A 102 8.73 -9.22 20.85
N ILE A 103 9.97 -9.56 20.46
CA ILE A 103 10.70 -8.92 19.36
C ILE A 103 10.04 -9.22 18.00
N LEU A 104 9.55 -10.44 17.80
CA LEU A 104 8.99 -10.86 16.51
C LEU A 104 7.76 -10.04 16.06
N PRO A 105 6.74 -9.80 16.91
CA PRO A 105 5.64 -8.88 16.60
C PRO A 105 6.10 -7.45 16.26
N TRP A 106 7.11 -6.94 16.98
CA TRP A 106 7.69 -5.62 16.70
C TRP A 106 8.33 -5.55 15.32
N LEU A 107 9.14 -6.56 14.95
CA LEU A 107 9.73 -6.66 13.62
C LEU A 107 8.66 -6.75 12.54
N ALA A 108 7.60 -7.54 12.75
CA ALA A 108 6.47 -7.64 11.82
C ALA A 108 5.74 -6.30 11.66
N THR A 109 5.55 -5.54 12.75
CA THR A 109 4.92 -4.22 12.74
C THR A 109 5.74 -3.19 11.97
N ILE A 110 7.06 -3.16 12.21
CA ILE A 110 7.98 -2.28 11.48
C ILE A 110 7.98 -2.64 9.99
N ALA A 111 8.10 -3.94 9.66
CA ALA A 111 8.08 -4.40 8.28
C ALA A 111 6.76 -4.07 7.57
N MET A 112 5.62 -4.17 8.26
CA MET A 112 4.32 -3.73 7.75
C MET A 112 4.30 -2.23 7.45
N GLY A 113 4.79 -1.40 8.38
CA GLY A 113 4.89 0.05 8.19
C GLY A 113 5.73 0.41 6.97
N VAL A 114 6.91 -0.20 6.83
CA VAL A 114 7.78 -0.03 5.66
C VAL A 114 7.08 -0.50 4.38
N ASN A 115 6.35 -1.61 4.42
CA ASN A 115 5.61 -2.15 3.29
C ASN A 115 4.47 -1.21 2.83
N VAL A 116 3.70 -0.63 3.77
CA VAL A 116 2.63 0.34 3.49
C VAL A 116 3.21 1.60 2.85
N ILE A 117 4.27 2.17 3.44
CA ILE A 117 4.98 3.34 2.89
C ILE A 117 5.49 3.03 1.47
N SER A 118 6.09 1.85 1.29
CA SER A 118 6.63 1.41 0.00
C SER A 118 5.54 1.26 -1.08
N GLY A 119 4.38 0.71 -0.72
CA GLY A 119 3.22 0.60 -1.61
C GLY A 119 2.71 1.98 -2.07
N MET A 120 2.68 2.95 -1.16
CA MET A 120 2.26 4.32 -1.46
C MET A 120 3.23 5.06 -2.40
N VAL A 121 4.53 4.87 -2.24
CA VAL A 121 5.53 5.38 -3.22
C VAL A 121 5.25 4.79 -4.60
N GLY A 122 4.92 3.49 -4.68
CA GLY A 122 4.51 2.84 -5.92
C GLY A 122 3.26 3.48 -6.57
N LYS A 123 2.26 3.86 -5.76
CA LYS A 123 1.05 4.57 -6.22
C LYS A 123 1.39 5.95 -6.79
N MET A 124 2.27 6.70 -6.12
CA MET A 124 2.73 8.01 -6.58
C MET A 124 3.47 7.90 -7.92
N LEU A 125 4.39 6.94 -8.06
CA LEU A 125 5.11 6.69 -9.30
C LEU A 125 4.16 6.32 -10.44
N LEU A 126 3.15 5.48 -10.17
CA LEU A 126 2.13 5.11 -11.17
C LEU A 126 1.26 6.31 -11.58
N LYS A 127 0.83 7.15 -10.63
CA LYS A 127 0.04 8.35 -10.91
C LYS A 127 0.83 9.32 -11.80
N ARG A 128 2.07 9.61 -11.42
CA ARG A 128 2.99 10.47 -12.19
C ARG A 128 3.25 9.93 -13.59
N SER A 129 3.43 8.61 -13.72
CA SER A 129 3.57 7.96 -15.03
C SER A 129 2.35 8.18 -15.91
N ARG A 130 1.13 8.08 -15.35
CA ARG A 130 -0.11 8.27 -16.11
C ARG A 130 -0.31 9.73 -16.52
N GLU A 131 -0.06 10.67 -15.61
CA GLU A 131 -0.14 12.10 -15.89
C GLU A 131 0.86 12.52 -16.98
N HIS A 132 2.08 11.99 -16.93
CA HIS A 132 3.10 12.27 -17.95
C HIS A 132 2.69 11.75 -19.33
N VAL A 133 2.18 10.52 -19.41
CA VAL A 133 1.67 9.92 -20.65
C VAL A 133 0.48 10.72 -21.20
N GLN A 134 -0.43 11.15 -20.33
CA GLN A 134 -1.60 11.94 -20.72
C GLN A 134 -1.20 13.32 -21.26
N ALA A 135 -0.30 14.04 -20.58
CA ALA A 135 0.18 15.35 -21.02
C ALA A 135 0.90 15.29 -22.38
N ARG A 136 1.71 14.25 -22.61
CA ARG A 136 2.33 13.99 -23.92
C ARG A 136 1.28 13.75 -25.00
N ARG A 137 0.26 12.94 -24.70
CA ARG A 137 -0.84 12.65 -25.63
C ARG A 137 -1.58 13.92 -26.06
N GLU A 138 -1.88 14.80 -25.10
CA GLU A 138 -2.51 16.10 -25.36
C GLU A 138 -1.62 17.01 -26.21
N GLN A 139 -0.31 17.07 -25.92
CA GLN A 139 0.65 17.85 -26.69
C GLN A 139 0.74 17.39 -28.15
N TYR A 140 0.72 16.08 -28.42
CA TYR A 140 0.76 15.56 -29.78
C TYR A 140 -0.58 15.74 -30.52
N GLN A 141 -1.71 15.67 -29.82
CA GLN A 141 -3.03 15.98 -30.39
C GLN A 141 -3.14 17.45 -30.81
N LEU A 142 -2.58 18.38 -30.03
CA LEU A 142 -2.51 19.80 -30.38
C LEU A 142 -1.61 20.07 -31.60
N ARG A 143 -0.65 19.18 -31.89
CA ARG A 143 0.22 19.26 -33.07
C ARG A 143 -0.40 18.65 -34.33
N GLY A 144 -1.65 18.18 -34.26
CA GLY A 144 -2.38 17.63 -35.42
C GLY A 144 -1.93 16.25 -35.87
N LEU A 145 -1.15 15.53 -35.05
CA LEU A 145 -0.69 14.17 -35.40
C LEU A 145 -1.87 13.18 -35.41
N PRO A 146 -1.93 12.26 -36.39
CA PRO A 146 -2.90 11.18 -36.41
C PRO A 146 -2.83 10.35 -35.12
N LYS A 147 -3.99 10.01 -34.53
CA LYS A 147 -4.08 9.29 -33.23
C LYS A 147 -3.24 8.01 -33.17
N ALA A 148 -3.09 7.30 -34.29
CA ALA A 148 -2.29 6.08 -34.39
C ALA A 148 -0.78 6.33 -34.21
N GLU A 149 -0.28 7.46 -34.74
CA GLU A 149 1.12 7.86 -34.65
C GLU A 149 1.47 8.36 -33.24
N VAL A 150 0.52 9.04 -32.59
CA VAL A 150 0.62 9.47 -31.19
C VAL A 150 0.73 8.28 -30.24
N GLU A 151 -0.05 7.22 -30.46
CA GLU A 151 0.02 6.01 -29.63
C GLU A 151 1.37 5.30 -29.79
N GLN A 152 1.94 5.27 -31.00
CA GLN A 152 3.25 4.68 -31.26
C GLN A 152 4.37 5.48 -30.59
N THR A 153 4.38 6.81 -30.71
CA THR A 153 5.43 7.66 -30.11
C THR A 153 5.36 7.70 -28.58
N VAL A 154 4.15 7.81 -28.01
CA VAL A 154 3.96 7.76 -26.55
C VAL A 154 4.34 6.39 -25.98
N PHE A 155 4.19 5.31 -26.76
CA PHE A 155 4.65 3.97 -26.38
C PHE A 155 6.18 3.89 -26.29
N TRP A 156 6.92 4.48 -27.22
CA TRP A 156 8.39 4.50 -27.22
C TRP A 156 9.00 5.45 -26.18
N GLU A 157 8.34 6.58 -25.88
CA GLU A 157 8.78 7.55 -24.86
C GLU A 157 8.44 7.14 -23.42
N SER A 158 7.93 5.92 -23.22
CA SER A 158 7.38 5.44 -21.96
C SER A 158 8.44 5.07 -20.90
N VAL A 159 9.54 5.84 -20.83
CA VAL A 159 10.61 5.78 -19.80
C VAL A 159 10.04 5.78 -18.37
N THR A 160 8.79 6.22 -18.19
CA THR A 160 8.03 6.08 -16.94
C THR A 160 7.74 4.63 -16.53
N PHE A 161 7.70 3.65 -17.45
CA PHE A 161 7.64 2.23 -17.12
C PHE A 161 8.94 1.72 -16.47
N ASP A 162 10.09 2.32 -16.76
CA ASP A 162 11.37 1.91 -16.15
C ASP A 162 11.39 2.24 -14.65
N ALA A 163 10.89 3.41 -14.25
CA ALA A 163 10.76 3.77 -12.84
C ALA A 163 9.87 2.77 -12.07
N MET A 164 8.72 2.40 -12.63
CA MET A 164 7.85 1.39 -12.01
C MET A 164 8.47 -0.01 -12.04
N ALA A 165 9.26 -0.36 -13.06
CA ALA A 165 9.96 -1.64 -13.13
C ALA A 165 11.06 -1.74 -12.06
N LYS A 166 11.86 -0.69 -11.90
CA LYS A 166 12.85 -0.55 -10.84
C LYS A 166 12.21 -0.58 -9.46
N TRP A 167 11.11 0.16 -9.27
CA TRP A 167 10.41 0.18 -7.98
C TRP A 167 9.90 -1.20 -7.55
N ARG A 168 9.36 -2.00 -8.49
CA ARG A 168 8.95 -3.38 -8.17
C ARG A 168 10.10 -4.24 -7.65
N LYS A 169 11.33 -4.06 -8.15
CA LYS A 169 12.51 -4.80 -7.67
C LYS A 169 12.84 -4.48 -6.21
N VAL A 170 12.41 -3.33 -5.70
CA VAL A 170 12.58 -2.91 -4.30
C VAL A 170 11.37 -3.28 -3.45
N HIS A 171 10.15 -2.99 -3.93
CA HIS A 171 8.91 -3.21 -3.18
C HIS A 171 8.63 -4.70 -2.93
N ILE A 172 8.91 -5.58 -3.91
CA ILE A 172 8.64 -7.02 -3.76
C ILE A 172 9.46 -7.63 -2.61
N PRO A 173 10.78 -7.41 -2.50
CA PRO A 173 11.55 -7.85 -1.33
C PRO A 173 11.03 -7.31 0.01
N ILE A 174 10.61 -6.04 0.06
CA ILE A 174 10.01 -5.44 1.27
C ILE A 174 8.75 -6.22 1.66
N PHE A 175 7.86 -6.49 0.70
CA PHE A 175 6.66 -7.28 0.94
C PHE A 175 7.00 -8.72 1.41
N ILE A 176 8.00 -9.37 0.80
CA ILE A 176 8.43 -10.71 1.20
C ILE A 176 8.95 -10.71 2.65
N ALA A 177 9.78 -9.74 3.03
CA ALA A 177 10.28 -9.62 4.40
C ALA A 177 9.13 -9.44 5.40
N PHE A 178 8.16 -8.57 5.10
CA PHE A 178 6.94 -8.42 5.88
C PHE A 178 6.16 -9.73 5.96
N ALA A 179 5.92 -10.42 4.84
CA ALA A 179 5.16 -11.66 4.80
C ALA A 179 5.83 -12.76 5.63
N VAL A 180 7.15 -12.91 5.56
CA VAL A 180 7.90 -13.89 6.36
C VAL A 180 7.80 -13.59 7.86
N LEU A 181 7.98 -12.33 8.27
CA LEU A 181 7.87 -11.93 9.67
C LEU A 181 6.43 -12.10 10.20
N ALA A 182 5.43 -11.72 9.42
CA ALA A 182 4.02 -11.90 9.76
C ALA A 182 3.63 -13.38 9.86
N LEU A 183 4.06 -14.22 8.91
CA LEU A 183 3.82 -15.66 8.96
C LEU A 183 4.54 -16.30 10.15
N GLY A 184 5.80 -15.93 10.41
CA GLY A 184 6.54 -16.39 11.58
C GLY A 184 5.81 -16.02 12.88
N HIS A 185 5.28 -14.79 12.97
CA HIS A 185 4.46 -14.36 14.10
C HIS A 185 3.20 -15.22 14.26
N ILE A 186 2.43 -15.41 13.18
CA ILE A 186 1.21 -16.24 13.20
C ILE A 186 1.53 -17.69 13.61
N VAL A 187 2.57 -18.29 13.04
CA VAL A 187 2.99 -19.66 13.37
C VAL A 187 3.45 -19.75 14.83
N SER A 188 4.20 -18.76 15.32
CA SER A 188 4.63 -18.72 16.73
C SER A 188 3.44 -18.67 17.69
N ILE A 189 2.38 -17.94 17.31
CA ILE A 189 1.10 -17.97 18.03
C ILE A 189 0.59 -19.41 18.02
N PHE A 190 0.35 -20.05 16.87
CA PHE A 190 -0.19 -21.42 16.87
C PHE A 190 0.65 -22.45 17.66
N LEU A 191 1.97 -22.30 17.72
CA LEU A 191 2.85 -23.22 18.44
C LEU A 191 2.89 -22.98 19.95
N PHE A 192 2.89 -21.73 20.40
CA PHE A 192 3.09 -21.36 21.81
C PHE A 192 1.83 -20.84 22.50
N TRP A 193 0.72 -20.72 21.76
CA TRP A 193 -0.53 -20.19 22.29
C TRP A 193 -1.29 -21.26 23.06
N GLY A 194 -1.25 -21.17 24.38
CA GLY A 194 -2.25 -21.78 25.23
C GLY A 194 -3.56 -21.02 25.04
N TRP A 195 -4.47 -21.54 24.21
CA TRP A 195 -5.83 -21.01 24.06
C TRP A 195 -6.56 -21.10 25.41
N ARG A 196 -6.39 -20.08 26.24
CA ARG A 196 -7.08 -19.83 27.49
C ARG A 196 -7.65 -18.41 27.47
#